data_AF-A0A522ADT5-F1
#
_entry.id   AF-A0A522ADT5-F1
#
_cell.length_a   1.000
_cell.length_b   1.000
_cell.length_c   1.000
_cell.angle_alpha   90.00
_cell.angle_beta   90.00
_cell.angle_gamma   90.00
#
_symmetry.space_group_name_H-M   'P 1'
#
loop_
_entity.id
_entity.type
_entity.pdbx_description
1 polymer ?
#
loop_
_entity_poly.entity_id
_entity_poly.type
_entity_poly.pdbx_seq_one_letter_code
_entity_poly.pdbx_strand_id
1 'polypeptide(L)' 'MTIGKDAGFHDHVVEILRQVAAASILPRFNRLAEGDVRTKTHAGDLVTVADEEAEILLAEKFSTP' A
#
# COMPACT_ATOMS: atom_id res chain seq x y z
N MET A 1 25.29 12.82 18.60
CA MET A 1 25.12 12.11 17.31
C MET A 1 24.55 10.74 17.64
N THR A 2 23.23 10.65 17.76
CA THR A 2 22.54 9.42 18.17
C THR A 2 22.08 8.68 16.93
N ILE A 3 22.97 7.88 16.34
CA ILE A 3 22.60 6.89 15.33
C ILE A 3 22.31 5.61 16.14
N GLY A 4 21.04 5.19 16.27
CA GLY A 4 20.77 3.93 16.96
C GLY A 4 19.33 3.58 17.31
N LYS A 5 18.36 4.49 17.19
CA LYS A 5 16.95 4.17 17.52
C LYS A 5 16.03 4.05 16.30
N ASP A 6 16.43 4.59 15.14
CA ASP A 6 15.53 4.77 13.99
C ASP A 6 15.65 3.66 12.92
N ALA A 7 16.78 2.94 12.85
CA ALA A 7 17.01 1.92 11.83
C ALA A 7 15.95 0.79 11.87
N GLY A 8 15.64 0.28 13.07
CA GLY A 8 14.69 -0.83 13.23
C GLY A 8 13.24 -0.47 12.92
N PHE A 9 12.83 0.78 13.16
CA PHE A 9 11.46 1.23 12.83
C PHE A 9 11.29 1.40 11.32
N HIS A 10 12.27 2.01 10.66
CA HIS A 10 12.25 2.21 9.21
C HIS A 10 12.25 0.86 8.49
N ASP A 11 13.10 -0.08 8.92
CA ASP A 11 13.17 -1.43 8.34
C ASP A 11 11.83 -2.17 8.49
N HIS A 12 11.16 -2.02 9.63
CA HIS A 12 9.85 -2.63 9.87
C HIS A 12 8.76 -2.06 8.96
N VAL A 13 8.70 -0.74 8.81
CA VAL A 13 7.76 -0.08 7.87
C VAL A 13 8.02 -0.56 6.45
N VAL A 14 9.29 -0.63 6.02
CA VAL A 14 9.65 -1.10 4.69
C VAL A 14 9.22 -2.55 4.48
N GLU A 15 9.37 -3.41 5.48
CA GLU A 15 8.92 -4.81 5.40
C GLU A 15 7.40 -4.92 5.23
N ILE A 16 6.62 -4.17 6.01
CA ILE A 16 5.16 -4.11 5.86
C ILE A 16 4.79 -3.65 4.44
N LEU A 17 5.43 -2.58 3.94
CA LEU A 17 5.16 -2.06 2.60
C LEU A 17 5.46 -3.10 1.51
N ARG A 18 6.57 -3.86 1.63
CA ARG A 18 6.90 -4.94 0.69
C ARG A 18 5.84 -6.03 0.68
N GLN A 19 5.38 -6.46 1.85
CA GLN A 19 4.36 -7.51 1.97
C GLN A 19 3.03 -7.06 1.37
N VAL A 20 2.58 -5.84 1.68
CA VAL A 20 1.34 -5.30 1.13
C VAL A 20 1.44 -5.16 -0.39
N ALA A 21 2.53 -4.58 -0.90
CA ALA A 21 2.72 -4.44 -2.35
C ALA A 21 2.74 -5.79 -3.07
N ALA A 22 3.36 -6.81 -2.48
CA ALA A 22 3.37 -8.16 -3.04
C ALA A 22 1.96 -8.80 -3.08
N ALA A 23 1.10 -8.47 -2.11
CA ALA A 23 -0.25 -9.01 -2.03
C ALA A 23 -1.26 -8.28 -2.92
N SER A 24 -1.24 -6.94 -2.97
CA SER A 24 -2.29 -6.16 -3.63
C SER A 24 -1.86 -5.52 -4.97
N ILE A 25 -0.60 -5.07 -5.09
CA ILE A 25 -0.11 -4.30 -6.25
C ILE A 25 0.50 -5.21 -7.31
N LEU A 26 1.51 -6.01 -6.97
CA LEU A 26 2.30 -6.78 -7.93
C LEU A 26 1.48 -7.74 -8.82
N PRO A 27 0.45 -8.45 -8.31
CA PRO A 27 -0.37 -9.32 -9.15
C PRO A 27 -1.16 -8.58 -10.24
N ARG A 28 -1.44 -7.29 -10.01
CA ARG A 28 -2.25 -6.42 -10.88
C ARG A 28 -1.42 -5.45 -11.71
N PHE A 29 -0.12 -5.37 -11.46
CA PHE A 29 0.77 -4.47 -12.19
C PHE A 29 0.71 -4.78 -13.69
N ASN A 30 0.37 -3.75 -14.48
CA ASN A 30 0.18 -3.84 -15.93
C ASN A 30 -0.90 -4.87 -16.36
N ARG A 31 -1.87 -5.18 -15.49
CA ARG A 31 -2.92 -6.19 -15.70
C ARG A 31 -4.29 -5.76 -15.18
N LEU A 32 -4.53 -4.46 -15.01
CA LEU A 32 -5.82 -3.91 -14.57
C LEU A 32 -6.87 -4.02 -15.70
N ALA A 33 -8.08 -4.43 -15.35
CA ALA A 33 -9.25 -4.35 -16.22
C ALA A 33 -9.90 -2.96 -16.12
N GLU A 34 -10.81 -2.63 -17.06
CA GLU A 34 -11.55 -1.36 -17.05
C GLU A 34 -12.32 -1.14 -15.74
N GLY A 35 -12.88 -2.20 -15.16
CA GLY A 35 -13.59 -2.15 -13.88
C GLY A 35 -12.69 -2.03 -12.64
N ASP A 36 -11.37 -2.21 -12.79
CA ASP A 36 -10.42 -2.11 -11.67
C ASP A 36 -9.97 -0.67 -11.40
N VAL A 37 -10.39 0.29 -12.23
CA VAL A 37 -10.03 1.71 -12.13
C VAL A 37 -11.31 2.53 -11.99
N ARG A 38 -11.36 3.40 -10.99
CA ARG A 38 -12.48 4.30 -10.73
C ARG A 38 -12.00 5.73 -10.49
N THR A 39 -12.88 6.70 -10.70
CA THR A 39 -12.63 8.10 -10.33
C THR A 39 -13.21 8.37 -8.94
N LYS A 40 -12.51 9.15 -8.13
CA LYS A 40 -13.03 9.70 -6.87
C LYS A 40 -13.89 10.94 -7.15
N THR A 41 -13.56 12.07 -6.53
CA THR A 41 -14.38 13.30 -6.61
C THR A 41 -14.19 14.08 -7.91
N HIS A 42 -13.06 13.88 -8.60
CA HIS A 42 -12.72 14.56 -9.85
C HIS A 42 -12.27 13.57 -10.93
N ALA A 43 -12.47 13.92 -12.20
CA ALA A 43 -12.19 13.04 -13.35
C ALA A 43 -10.71 12.61 -13.47
N GLY A 44 -9.77 13.37 -12.91
CA GLY A 44 -8.34 13.02 -12.87
C GLY A 44 -7.89 12.31 -11.60
N ASP A 45 -8.77 12.18 -10.60
CA ASP A 45 -8.46 11.54 -9.31
C ASP A 45 -8.81 10.05 -9.41
N LEU A 46 -7.90 9.29 -10.03
CA LEU A 46 -8.06 7.86 -10.23
C LEU A 46 -7.64 7.08 -8.99
N VAL A 47 -8.32 5.97 -8.78
CA VAL A 47 -7.96 4.97 -7.78
C VAL A 47 -8.25 3.60 -8.35
N THR A 48 -7.43 2.64 -7.96
CA THR A 48 -7.56 1.26 -8.40
C THR A 48 -7.99 0.35 -7.26
N VAL A 49 -8.51 -0.83 -7.61
CA VAL A 49 -8.77 -1.90 -6.63
C VAL A 49 -7.50 -2.25 -5.84
N ALA A 50 -6.32 -2.18 -6.48
CA ALA A 50 -5.04 -2.43 -5.80
C ALA A 50 -4.73 -1.40 -4.71
N ASP A 51 -5.08 -0.13 -4.92
CA ASP A 51 -4.86 0.95 -3.95
C ASP A 51 -5.76 0.76 -2.72
N GLU A 52 -7.04 0.44 -2.94
CA GLU A 52 -8.01 0.21 -1.85
C GLU A 52 -7.64 -1.02 -1.01
N GLU A 53 -7.26 -2.12 -1.66
CA GLU A 53 -6.78 -3.31 -0.96
C GLU A 53 -5.49 -3.03 -0.18
N ALA A 54 -4.57 -2.25 -0.75
CA ALA A 54 -3.35 -1.85 -0.05
C ALA A 54 -3.68 -1.06 1.23
N GLU A 55 -4.63 -0.11 1.15
CA GLU A 55 -5.07 0.68 2.31
C GLU A 55 -5.64 -0.20 3.43
N ILE A 56 -6.52 -1.15 3.07
CA ILE A 56 -7.10 -2.11 4.04
C ILE A 56 -5.99 -2.92 4.74
N LEU A 57 -5.07 -3.50 3.96
CA LEU A 57 -3.99 -4.32 4.51
C LEU A 57 -3.01 -3.51 5.39
N LEU A 58 -2.71 -2.27 5.01
CA LEU A 58 -1.87 -1.38 5.82
C LEU A 58 -2.58 -1.00 7.11
N ALA A 59 -3.87 -0.67 7.06
CA ALA A 59 -4.66 -0.36 8.24
C ALA A 59 -4.67 -1.54 9.23
N GLU A 60 -4.84 -2.77 8.77
CA GLU A 60 -4.74 -3.97 9.62
C GLU A 60 -3.36 -4.12 10.26
N LYS A 61 -2.29 -3.94 9.48
CA LYS A 61 -0.90 -4.09 9.94
C LYS A 61 -0.47 -3.02 10.93
N PHE A 62 -0.98 -1.78 10.81
CA PHE A 62 -0.63 -0.67 11.69
C PHE A 62 -1.61 -0.42 12.84
N SER A 63 -2.82 -1.01 12.81
CA SER A 63 -3.82 -0.87 13.89
C SER A 63 -3.74 -1.96 14.96
N THR A 64 -2.81 -2.91 14.85
CA THR A 64 -2.61 -3.94 15.87
C THR A 64 -1.83 -3.34 17.05
N PRO A 65 -2.36 -3.35 18.29
CA PRO A 65 -1.66 -2.84 19.47
C PRO A 65 -0.44 -3.68 19.87
#